data_AF-A0A1G2Y6C2-F1
#
_entry.id   AF-A0A1G2Y6C2-F1
#
_cell.length_a   1.000
_cell.length_b   1.000
_cell.length_c   1.000
_cell.angle_alpha   90.00
_cell.angle_beta   90.00
_cell.angle_gamma   90.00
#
_symmetry.space_group_name_H-M   'P 1'
#
loop_
_entity.id
_entity.type
_entity.pdbx_description
1 polymer ?
#
loop_
_entity_poly.entity_id
_entity_poly.type
_entity_poly.pdbx_seq_one_letter_code
_entity_poly.pdbx_strand_id
1 'polypeptide(L)'
;MKTICFLTVCLSLITPLYAQDHWSAPQPLTDIAGDFNTAAPFLSYDGKSLYFRSDQNRQNVSSRFYVATRPQPDGSFSTVTELTQLNDANSYSITQPNGSIIYKTPSFPIGYIWVSPDNLLLYYTELAKSSIYCVSRVDQDQPWKRTGQRIYPNPNFYYLSTFGRFSFTGDELLMAIASNSARYPKPLIKELIPKSPLYTDEIAFTARITVADIFGPVSNAPTLNSRSIDTDPFLISDGLTIYFASDRDANNFNIFKASRPTRTDQFSYPERITDLEIPGFDLRCPCLSSDGKTIYFEAQQTSGTATKCDIYYSRLLEEPVSLASHLMAHAAIEKDKASAALANAQDYEHQAMINLNTALNTPAYRPSFKSLLKTRILLSLSILRDKTADETLQKAITDLEKAFNCIP
;
A
#
# COMPACT_ATOMS: atom_id res chain seq x y z
N MET A 1 36.94 -5.64 -26.30
CA MET A 1 36.32 -6.98 -26.41
C MET A 1 37.31 -8.04 -25.94
N LYS A 2 37.30 -8.42 -24.65
CA LYS A 2 37.79 -9.70 -24.08
C LYS A 2 37.85 -9.66 -22.53
N THR A 3 36.77 -9.25 -21.86
CA THR A 3 36.64 -9.41 -20.39
C THR A 3 35.17 -9.43 -19.92
N ILE A 4 34.27 -10.13 -20.64
CA ILE A 4 32.83 -10.18 -20.29
C ILE A 4 32.35 -11.60 -19.97
N CYS A 5 33.22 -12.61 -19.85
CA CYS A 5 32.77 -14.02 -19.72
C CYS A 5 33.19 -14.78 -18.45
N PHE A 6 33.52 -14.12 -17.34
CA PHE A 6 33.93 -14.84 -16.12
C PHE A 6 33.10 -14.61 -14.85
N LEU A 7 32.08 -13.73 -14.88
CA LEU A 7 31.29 -13.44 -13.67
C LEU A 7 29.99 -14.22 -13.51
N THR A 8 29.61 -15.09 -14.44
CA THR A 8 28.27 -15.73 -14.42
C THR A 8 28.25 -17.15 -13.81
N VAL A 9 29.38 -17.73 -13.37
CA VAL A 9 29.42 -19.18 -13.06
C VAL A 9 29.83 -19.54 -11.62
N CYS A 10 30.37 -18.63 -10.81
CA CYS A 10 30.96 -19.02 -9.51
C CYS A 10 30.17 -18.64 -8.25
N LEU A 11 28.94 -18.10 -8.35
CA LEU A 11 28.14 -17.73 -7.16
C LEU A 11 26.87 -18.57 -6.95
N SER A 12 26.82 -19.80 -7.48
CA SER A 12 25.67 -20.71 -7.32
C SER A 12 25.87 -21.84 -6.30
N LEU A 13 26.93 -21.80 -5.48
CA LEU A 13 27.31 -22.91 -4.60
C LEU A 13 27.46 -22.56 -3.12
N ILE A 14 26.72 -21.55 -2.63
CA ILE A 14 26.39 -21.41 -1.21
C ILE A 14 24.93 -20.95 -1.09
N THR A 15 23.98 -21.85 -1.34
CA THR A 15 22.62 -21.69 -0.84
C THR A 15 22.25 -22.94 -0.04
N PRO A 16 22.22 -22.80 1.30
CA PRO A 16 21.18 -23.48 2.03
C PRO A 16 20.47 -22.52 3.00
N LEU A 17 19.13 -22.50 2.87
CA LEU A 17 18.16 -22.03 3.87
C LEU A 17 18.24 -20.56 4.28
N TYR A 18 17.67 -19.64 3.50
CA TYR A 18 16.93 -18.46 4.02
C TYR A 18 16.07 -17.81 2.92
N ALA A 19 15.65 -18.55 1.89
CA ALA A 19 14.84 -18.01 0.79
C ALA A 19 13.36 -17.92 1.18
N GLN A 20 13.03 -17.22 2.26
CA GLN A 20 11.68 -16.73 2.49
C GLN A 20 11.75 -15.22 2.65
N ASP A 21 10.99 -14.49 1.83
CA ASP A 21 10.90 -13.05 1.94
C ASP A 21 10.38 -12.70 3.34
N HIS A 22 11.22 -12.05 4.15
CA HIS A 22 10.89 -11.69 5.52
C HIS A 22 10.30 -10.28 5.57
N TRP A 23 9.33 -10.06 6.46
CA TRP A 23 8.85 -8.70 6.73
C TRP A 23 9.74 -8.06 7.80
N SER A 24 9.98 -6.75 7.66
CA SER A 24 10.62 -5.96 8.72
C SER A 24 9.78 -5.97 10.00
N ALA A 25 10.38 -5.59 11.13
CA ALA A 25 9.59 -5.39 12.35
C ALA A 25 8.48 -4.33 12.11
N PRO A 26 7.22 -4.59 12.52
CA PRO A 26 6.12 -3.64 12.39
C PRO A 26 6.43 -2.28 13.02
N GLN A 27 6.07 -1.21 12.30
CA GLN A 27 6.21 0.16 12.79
C GLN A 27 4.85 0.87 12.78
N PRO A 28 4.51 1.63 13.83
CA PRO A 28 3.30 2.45 13.82
C PRO A 28 3.42 3.54 12.74
N LEU A 29 2.34 3.80 12.00
CA LEU A 29 2.30 4.84 10.98
C LEU A 29 2.04 6.21 11.63
N THR A 30 3.07 6.75 12.27
CA THR A 30 2.98 7.96 13.10
C THR A 30 2.58 9.23 12.33
N ASP A 31 2.86 9.28 11.02
CA ASP A 31 2.56 10.43 10.15
C ASP A 31 1.05 10.72 10.05
N ILE A 32 0.19 9.73 10.36
CA ILE A 32 -1.27 9.88 10.37
C ILE A 32 -1.91 9.62 11.74
N ALA A 33 -1.20 8.90 12.63
CA ALA A 33 -1.82 8.26 13.79
C ALA A 33 -2.09 9.21 14.97
N GLY A 34 -1.32 10.28 15.18
CA GLY A 34 -1.56 11.24 16.28
C GLY A 34 -1.97 10.59 17.63
N ASP A 35 -2.91 11.22 18.35
CA ASP A 35 -3.53 10.69 19.60
C ASP A 35 -4.85 9.94 19.35
N PHE A 36 -5.15 9.60 18.09
CA PHE A 36 -6.47 9.16 17.66
C PHE A 36 -6.43 7.72 17.21
N ASN A 37 -7.54 7.01 17.34
CA ASN A 37 -7.62 5.67 16.79
C ASN A 37 -7.62 5.76 15.26
N THR A 38 -6.83 4.90 14.63
CA THR A 38 -6.75 4.72 13.18
C THR A 38 -6.90 3.24 12.83
N ALA A 39 -7.70 2.94 11.81
CA ALA A 39 -8.14 1.58 11.53
C ALA A 39 -8.51 1.38 10.05
N ALA A 40 -8.65 0.13 9.62
CA ALA A 40 -9.08 -0.28 8.28
C ALA A 40 -8.33 0.45 7.13
N PRO A 41 -6.99 0.33 7.04
CA PRO A 41 -6.22 0.98 5.98
C PRO A 41 -6.54 0.38 4.61
N PHE A 42 -6.59 1.25 3.60
CA PHE A 42 -6.56 0.87 2.19
C PHE A 42 -5.67 1.84 1.40
N LEU A 43 -4.57 1.34 0.83
CA LEU A 43 -3.66 2.10 0.00
C LEU A 43 -4.11 2.05 -1.46
N SER A 44 -4.19 3.21 -2.12
CA SER A 44 -4.45 3.29 -3.55
C SER A 44 -3.35 2.59 -4.36
N TYR A 45 -3.70 2.13 -5.57
CA TYR A 45 -2.80 1.37 -6.44
C TYR A 45 -1.57 2.15 -6.91
N ASP A 46 -1.68 3.47 -7.02
CA ASP A 46 -0.55 4.37 -7.29
C ASP A 46 0.34 4.60 -6.06
N GLY A 47 -0.05 4.07 -4.90
CA GLY A 47 0.63 4.21 -3.63
C GLY A 47 0.55 5.60 -3.01
N LYS A 48 -0.22 6.56 -3.53
CA LYS A 48 -0.17 7.96 -3.08
C LYS A 48 -1.26 8.36 -2.09
N SER A 49 -2.33 7.57 -1.96
CA SER A 49 -3.47 7.87 -1.10
C SER A 49 -3.76 6.69 -0.18
N LEU A 50 -3.70 6.90 1.13
CA LEU A 50 -4.11 5.94 2.14
C LEU A 50 -5.46 6.34 2.69
N TYR A 51 -6.47 5.54 2.40
CA TYR A 51 -7.82 5.66 2.93
C TYR A 51 -7.90 4.89 4.24
N PHE A 52 -8.55 5.47 5.25
CA PHE A 52 -8.64 4.84 6.56
C PHE A 52 -9.81 5.40 7.36
N ARG A 53 -10.07 4.75 8.50
CA ARG A 53 -11.07 5.18 9.48
C ARG A 53 -10.36 5.78 10.69
N SER A 54 -10.88 6.90 11.21
CA SER A 54 -10.33 7.54 12.42
C SER A 54 -11.37 8.29 13.26
N ASP A 55 -11.11 8.44 14.56
CA ASP A 55 -11.91 9.22 15.51
C ASP A 55 -11.33 10.63 15.79
N GLN A 56 -10.51 11.15 14.89
CA GLN A 56 -9.94 12.51 14.93
C GLN A 56 -10.95 13.63 15.21
N ASN A 57 -12.20 13.48 14.75
CA ASN A 57 -13.26 14.44 15.03
C ASN A 57 -14.00 14.12 16.34
N ARG A 58 -13.47 14.62 17.48
CA ARG A 58 -14.00 14.40 18.84
C ARG A 58 -15.46 14.84 19.06
N GLN A 59 -16.06 15.60 18.14
CA GLN A 59 -17.48 15.95 18.22
C GLN A 59 -18.41 14.78 17.83
N ASN A 60 -17.86 13.77 17.14
CA ASN A 60 -18.59 12.58 16.70
C ASN A 60 -18.13 11.36 17.50
N VAL A 61 -19.08 10.66 18.14
CA VAL A 61 -18.86 9.42 18.91
C VAL A 61 -18.54 8.19 18.03
N SER A 62 -18.25 8.37 16.75
CA SER A 62 -17.99 7.31 15.78
C SER A 62 -16.79 7.64 14.90
N SER A 63 -16.00 6.63 14.55
CA SER A 63 -14.95 6.80 13.56
C SER A 63 -15.52 7.19 12.18
N ARG A 64 -14.79 8.04 11.47
CA ARG A 64 -15.12 8.65 10.17
C ARG A 64 -14.07 8.25 9.13
N PHE A 65 -14.35 8.39 7.85
CA PHE A 65 -13.36 8.16 6.80
C PHE A 65 -12.45 9.36 6.58
N TYR A 66 -11.18 9.07 6.44
CA TYR A 66 -10.11 10.01 6.12
C TYR A 66 -9.29 9.48 4.96
N VAL A 67 -8.61 10.39 4.28
CA VAL A 67 -7.57 10.08 3.30
C VAL A 67 -6.30 10.83 3.69
N ALA A 68 -5.18 10.12 3.72
CA ALA A 68 -3.84 10.67 3.84
C ALA A 68 -3.15 10.62 2.48
N THR A 69 -2.54 11.72 2.03
CA THR A 69 -1.84 11.77 0.73
C THR A 69 -0.34 12.02 0.88
N ARG A 70 0.42 11.56 -0.13
CA ARG A 70 1.86 11.78 -0.27
C ARG A 70 2.24 12.04 -1.74
N PRO A 71 3.32 12.79 -2.00
CA PRO A 71 3.73 13.11 -3.37
C PRO A 71 4.29 11.90 -4.14
N GLN A 72 4.96 10.98 -3.44
CA GLN A 72 5.62 9.81 -4.02
C GLN A 72 5.17 8.50 -3.33
N PRO A 73 5.11 7.36 -4.04
CA PRO A 73 4.62 6.08 -3.49
C PRO A 73 5.46 5.47 -2.37
N ASP A 74 6.64 6.00 -2.07
CA ASP A 74 7.56 5.55 -1.02
C ASP A 74 7.80 6.63 0.06
N GLY A 75 7.27 7.84 -0.15
CA GLY A 75 7.41 8.96 0.78
C GLY A 75 6.52 8.88 2.01
N SER A 76 6.70 9.83 2.92
CA SER A 76 5.80 10.05 4.07
C SER A 76 4.47 10.65 3.67
N PHE A 77 3.41 10.28 4.40
CA PHE A 77 2.11 10.95 4.29
C PHE A 77 2.19 12.34 4.91
N SER A 78 1.61 13.34 4.24
CA SER A 78 1.76 14.74 4.63
C SER A 78 0.44 15.50 4.77
N THR A 79 -0.66 14.97 4.24
CA THR A 79 -1.95 15.67 4.24
C THR A 79 -3.07 14.71 4.61
N VAL A 80 -3.71 14.93 5.76
CA VAL A 80 -4.84 14.13 6.24
C VAL A 80 -6.13 14.93 6.10
N THR A 81 -7.10 14.41 5.35
CA THR A 81 -8.37 15.09 5.05
C THR A 81 -9.55 14.19 5.38
N GLU A 82 -10.56 14.71 6.08
CA GLU A 82 -11.82 13.98 6.29
C GLU A 82 -12.60 13.91 4.97
N LEU A 83 -13.09 12.71 4.62
CA LEU A 83 -13.99 12.50 3.48
C LEU A 83 -15.43 12.90 3.84
N THR A 84 -15.63 14.19 4.13
CA THR A 84 -16.88 14.75 4.66
C THR A 84 -18.12 14.41 3.85
N GLN A 85 -18.00 14.32 2.52
CA GLN A 85 -19.11 13.99 1.63
C GLN A 85 -19.57 12.52 1.74
N LEU A 86 -18.66 11.61 2.12
CA LEU A 86 -19.01 10.20 2.40
C LEU A 86 -19.46 10.01 3.85
N ASN A 87 -18.92 10.82 4.75
CA ASN A 87 -19.24 10.75 6.16
C ASN A 87 -20.53 11.53 6.50
N ASP A 88 -21.69 10.90 6.36
CA ASP A 88 -22.98 11.53 6.71
C ASP A 88 -23.07 11.92 8.20
N ALA A 89 -23.78 12.99 8.50
CA ALA A 89 -24.15 13.42 9.86
C ALA A 89 -25.49 12.80 10.34
N ASN A 90 -26.21 12.09 9.48
CA ASN A 90 -27.52 11.55 9.83
C ASN A 90 -27.44 10.31 10.73
N SER A 91 -28.18 10.36 11.84
CA SER A 91 -28.33 9.23 12.76
C SER A 91 -29.12 8.08 12.12
N TYR A 92 -28.65 6.84 12.24
CA TYR A 92 -29.40 5.65 11.85
C TYR A 92 -30.21 5.14 13.02
N SER A 93 -31.50 4.86 12.80
CA SER A 93 -32.35 4.20 13.79
C SER A 93 -32.97 2.91 13.24
N ILE A 94 -32.87 1.83 14.00
CA ILE A 94 -33.68 0.62 13.78
C ILE A 94 -34.98 0.81 14.55
N THR A 95 -36.10 0.65 13.85
CA THR A 95 -37.44 0.83 14.41
C THR A 95 -38.19 -0.50 14.35
N GLN A 96 -38.83 -0.88 15.44
CA GLN A 96 -39.79 -1.98 15.47
C GLN A 96 -41.00 -1.67 14.55
N PRO A 97 -41.75 -2.70 14.10
CA PRO A 97 -42.98 -2.50 13.31
C PRO A 97 -44.03 -1.62 13.99
N ASN A 98 -44.00 -1.54 15.33
CA ASN A 98 -44.88 -0.67 16.13
C ASN A 98 -44.40 0.80 16.20
N GLY A 99 -43.32 1.17 15.50
CA GLY A 99 -42.77 2.52 15.49
C GLY A 99 -41.75 2.83 16.60
N SER A 100 -41.46 1.89 17.50
CA SER A 100 -40.49 2.10 18.59
C SER A 100 -39.04 1.95 18.12
N ILE A 101 -38.18 2.90 18.44
CA ILE A 101 -36.75 2.83 18.09
C ILE A 101 -36.05 1.84 19.05
N ILE A 102 -35.47 0.78 18.50
CA ILE A 102 -34.69 -0.23 19.25
C ILE A 102 -33.18 0.00 19.22
N TYR A 103 -32.71 0.79 18.26
CA TYR A 103 -31.31 1.17 18.16
C TYR A 103 -31.23 2.53 17.49
N LYS A 104 -30.47 3.47 18.04
CA LYS A 104 -30.16 4.75 17.40
C LYS A 104 -28.67 5.01 17.53
N THR A 105 -27.98 5.13 16.41
CA THR A 105 -26.58 5.56 16.39
C THR A 105 -26.50 6.97 15.80
N PRO A 106 -25.74 7.89 16.40
CA PRO A 106 -25.58 9.28 15.94
C PRO A 106 -24.92 9.41 14.55
N SER A 107 -24.45 8.32 13.96
CA SER A 107 -23.84 8.25 12.63
C SER A 107 -23.80 6.80 12.14
N PHE A 108 -23.69 6.58 10.82
CA PHE A 108 -23.39 5.26 10.28
C PHE A 108 -21.97 4.87 10.70
N PRO A 109 -21.76 3.76 11.46
CA PRO A 109 -20.42 3.20 11.56
C PRO A 109 -20.02 2.78 10.15
N ILE A 110 -19.07 3.50 9.56
CA ILE A 110 -18.54 3.18 8.24
C ILE A 110 -17.29 2.34 8.45
N GLY A 111 -17.19 1.23 7.71
CA GLY A 111 -16.28 0.13 8.07
C GLY A 111 -15.00 0.11 7.26
N TYR A 112 -15.15 -0.12 5.96
CA TYR A 112 -14.07 -0.54 5.07
C TYR A 112 -14.14 0.27 3.77
N ILE A 113 -12.98 0.55 3.19
CA ILE A 113 -12.83 1.21 1.88
C ILE A 113 -12.00 0.29 0.98
N TRP A 114 -12.36 0.26 -0.30
CA TRP A 114 -11.49 -0.20 -1.38
C TRP A 114 -11.64 0.76 -2.56
N VAL A 115 -10.57 1.03 -3.27
CA VAL A 115 -10.57 1.96 -4.40
C VAL A 115 -9.98 1.26 -5.63
N SER A 116 -10.62 1.45 -6.78
CA SER A 116 -10.22 0.86 -8.05
C SER A 116 -8.81 1.30 -8.47
N PRO A 117 -8.12 0.51 -9.33
CA PRO A 117 -6.77 0.85 -9.76
C PRO A 117 -6.64 2.20 -10.48
N ASP A 118 -7.69 2.61 -11.20
CA ASP A 118 -7.77 3.92 -11.86
C ASP A 118 -8.11 5.07 -10.90
N ASN A 119 -8.41 4.75 -9.63
CA ASN A 119 -8.78 5.67 -8.57
C ASN A 119 -10.08 6.44 -8.88
N LEU A 120 -10.98 5.87 -9.70
CA LEU A 120 -12.25 6.50 -10.12
C LEU A 120 -13.49 5.90 -9.45
N LEU A 121 -13.39 4.69 -8.91
CA LEU A 121 -14.45 4.02 -8.13
C LEU A 121 -13.98 3.78 -6.71
N LEU A 122 -14.82 4.18 -5.74
CA LEU A 122 -14.61 3.91 -4.33
C LEU A 122 -15.77 3.08 -3.79
N TYR A 123 -15.41 1.97 -3.19
CA TYR A 123 -16.30 1.02 -2.57
C TYR A 123 -16.19 1.17 -1.07
N TYR A 124 -17.32 1.18 -0.37
CA TYR A 124 -17.30 1.30 1.09
C TYR A 124 -18.48 0.60 1.76
N THR A 125 -18.27 0.17 3.00
CA THR A 125 -19.31 -0.48 3.81
C THR A 125 -19.99 0.51 4.75
N GLU A 126 -21.32 0.59 4.68
CA GLU A 126 -22.12 1.17 5.77
C GLU A 126 -22.56 0.07 6.72
N LEU A 127 -21.87 -0.09 7.86
CA LEU A 127 -22.03 -1.27 8.73
C LEU A 127 -23.44 -1.37 9.31
N ALA A 128 -24.12 -0.25 9.57
CA ALA A 128 -25.50 -0.29 10.07
C ALA A 128 -26.52 -0.75 9.01
N LYS A 129 -26.16 -0.75 7.72
CA LYS A 129 -27.00 -1.27 6.63
C LYS A 129 -26.54 -2.64 6.14
N SER A 130 -25.45 -3.19 6.69
CA SER A 130 -24.79 -4.42 6.22
C SER A 130 -24.68 -4.47 4.70
N SER A 131 -24.18 -3.38 4.11
CA SER A 131 -24.20 -3.18 2.66
C SER A 131 -22.93 -2.51 2.17
N ILE A 132 -22.55 -2.88 0.95
CA ILE A 132 -21.43 -2.28 0.23
C ILE A 132 -22.03 -1.31 -0.80
N TYR A 133 -21.49 -0.10 -0.80
CA TYR A 133 -21.83 0.99 -1.71
C TYR A 133 -20.65 1.26 -2.63
N CYS A 134 -20.94 1.67 -3.85
CA CYS A 134 -19.94 2.15 -4.80
C CYS A 134 -20.27 3.59 -5.18
N VAL A 135 -19.28 4.48 -5.12
CA VAL A 135 -19.35 5.85 -5.64
C VAL A 135 -18.30 6.02 -6.74
N SER A 136 -18.58 6.92 -7.68
CA SER A 136 -17.69 7.22 -8.78
C SER A 136 -17.30 8.70 -8.79
N ARG A 137 -16.13 9.00 -9.36
CA ARG A 137 -15.72 10.35 -9.74
C ARG A 137 -15.20 10.35 -11.18
N VAL A 138 -15.25 11.51 -11.82
CA VAL A 138 -14.84 11.65 -13.23
C VAL A 138 -13.32 11.80 -13.40
N ASP A 139 -12.63 12.23 -12.34
CA ASP A 139 -11.19 12.48 -12.34
C ASP A 139 -10.65 12.38 -10.89
N GLN A 140 -9.35 12.12 -10.74
CA GLN A 140 -8.68 11.92 -9.45
C GLN A 140 -8.61 13.17 -8.57
N ASP A 141 -8.73 14.37 -9.14
CA ASP A 141 -8.73 15.64 -8.41
C ASP A 141 -10.13 15.98 -7.85
N GLN A 142 -11.17 15.30 -8.31
CA GLN A 142 -12.54 15.54 -7.84
C GLN A 142 -12.80 14.84 -6.49
N PRO A 143 -13.57 15.48 -5.59
CA PRO A 143 -13.95 14.86 -4.34
C PRO A 143 -14.92 13.70 -4.57
N TRP A 144 -14.87 12.71 -3.68
CA TRP A 144 -15.85 11.62 -3.65
C TRP A 144 -17.23 12.16 -3.29
N LYS A 145 -18.22 11.97 -4.16
CA LYS A 145 -19.61 12.36 -3.92
C LYS A 145 -20.43 11.13 -3.52
N ARG A 146 -21.30 11.26 -2.51
CA ARG A 146 -22.21 10.19 -2.08
C ARG A 146 -23.42 10.06 -3.02
N THR A 147 -23.16 9.80 -4.29
CA THR A 147 -24.14 9.42 -5.32
C THR A 147 -24.29 7.91 -5.44
N GLY A 148 -23.81 7.17 -4.44
CA GLY A 148 -23.42 5.79 -4.60
C GLY A 148 -24.57 4.80 -4.72
N GLN A 149 -24.40 3.84 -5.64
CA GLN A 149 -25.32 2.72 -5.79
C GLN A 149 -24.97 1.64 -4.77
N ARG A 150 -25.99 1.05 -4.12
CA ARG A 150 -25.81 -0.16 -3.32
C ARG A 150 -25.51 -1.32 -4.27
N ILE A 151 -24.37 -1.97 -4.08
CA ILE A 151 -23.93 -3.08 -4.95
C ILE A 151 -24.03 -4.45 -4.27
N TYR A 152 -24.15 -4.47 -2.94
CA TYR A 152 -24.29 -5.70 -2.14
C TYR A 152 -25.06 -5.45 -0.83
N PRO A 153 -25.78 -6.46 -0.26
CA PRO A 153 -26.11 -7.77 -0.83
C PRO A 153 -26.93 -7.67 -2.11
N ASN A 154 -26.82 -8.70 -2.94
CA ASN A 154 -27.73 -8.89 -4.05
C ASN A 154 -29.17 -8.81 -3.51
N PRO A 155 -30.04 -7.95 -4.06
CA PRO A 155 -31.40 -7.76 -3.54
C PRO A 155 -32.25 -9.04 -3.59
N ASN A 156 -31.82 -10.08 -4.32
CA ASN A 156 -32.48 -11.39 -4.31
C ASN A 156 -31.98 -12.33 -3.19
N PHE A 157 -30.96 -11.95 -2.42
CA PHE A 157 -30.35 -12.74 -1.34
C PHE A 157 -30.38 -11.96 -0.01
N TYR A 158 -31.58 -11.80 0.55
CA TYR A 158 -31.81 -11.04 1.80
C TYR A 158 -31.19 -11.66 3.06
N TYR A 159 -30.84 -12.95 3.06
CA TYR A 159 -30.43 -13.70 4.26
C TYR A 159 -28.92 -13.64 4.57
N LEU A 160 -28.14 -12.98 3.71
CA LEU A 160 -26.69 -12.80 3.87
C LEU A 160 -26.37 -11.38 4.43
N SER A 161 -27.22 -10.87 5.31
CA SER A 161 -27.22 -9.48 5.80
C SER A 161 -26.11 -9.13 6.81
N THR A 162 -24.95 -9.76 6.73
CA THR A 162 -23.85 -9.55 7.70
C THR A 162 -22.51 -9.26 7.05
N PHE A 163 -22.36 -9.16 5.73
CA PHE A 163 -21.02 -8.88 5.16
C PHE A 163 -20.66 -7.40 5.34
N GLY A 164 -19.53 -7.16 6.02
CA GLY A 164 -19.02 -5.82 6.28
C GLY A 164 -17.61 -5.59 5.73
N ARG A 165 -16.86 -6.66 5.48
CA ARG A 165 -15.46 -6.66 5.07
C ARG A 165 -15.34 -7.22 3.67
N PHE A 166 -14.57 -6.55 2.83
CA PHE A 166 -14.47 -6.94 1.44
C PHE A 166 -13.16 -6.47 0.81
N SER A 167 -12.78 -7.13 -0.27
CA SER A 167 -11.69 -6.71 -1.16
C SER A 167 -11.96 -7.24 -2.57
N PHE A 168 -11.50 -6.52 -3.58
CA PHE A 168 -11.70 -6.89 -4.98
C PHE A 168 -10.38 -7.22 -5.68
N THR A 169 -10.48 -8.02 -6.74
CA THR A 169 -9.44 -8.06 -7.78
C THR A 169 -9.31 -6.71 -8.49
N GLY A 170 -8.18 -6.49 -9.17
CA GLY A 170 -7.90 -5.22 -9.85
C GLY A 170 -8.83 -4.94 -11.04
N ASP A 171 -9.47 -5.98 -11.61
CA ASP A 171 -10.52 -5.84 -12.61
C ASP A 171 -11.93 -5.69 -12.01
N GLU A 172 -12.03 -5.70 -10.67
CA GLU A 172 -13.26 -5.52 -9.91
C GLU A 172 -14.33 -6.60 -10.16
N LEU A 173 -13.97 -7.73 -10.77
CA LEU A 173 -14.91 -8.79 -11.14
C LEU A 173 -15.10 -9.85 -10.06
N LEU A 174 -14.09 -10.06 -9.20
CA LEU A 174 -14.14 -10.98 -8.08
C LEU A 174 -14.05 -10.19 -6.78
N MET A 175 -14.98 -10.46 -5.86
CA MET A 175 -15.01 -9.87 -4.53
C MET A 175 -14.83 -10.97 -3.49
N ALA A 176 -13.80 -10.85 -2.67
CA ALA A 176 -13.70 -11.56 -1.40
C ALA A 176 -14.53 -10.80 -0.35
N ILE A 177 -15.34 -11.50 0.42
CA ILE A 177 -16.18 -10.92 1.47
C ILE A 177 -16.05 -11.74 2.76
N ALA A 178 -16.18 -11.08 3.91
CA ALA A 178 -16.31 -11.76 5.19
C ALA A 178 -17.52 -11.23 5.99
N SER A 179 -18.21 -12.14 6.67
CA SER A 179 -19.34 -11.83 7.54
C SER A 179 -18.88 -11.01 8.76
N ASN A 180 -19.85 -10.33 9.37
CA ASN A 180 -19.74 -9.44 10.52
C ASN A 180 -20.68 -9.99 11.61
N SER A 181 -20.35 -11.18 12.12
CA SER A 181 -21.09 -11.88 13.17
C SER A 181 -20.94 -11.22 14.55
N ALA A 182 -19.94 -10.35 14.73
CA ALA A 182 -19.59 -9.73 16.01
C ALA A 182 -20.65 -8.77 16.60
N ARG A 183 -21.70 -8.36 15.87
CA ARG A 183 -22.70 -7.38 16.35
C ARG A 183 -24.05 -7.94 16.78
N TYR A 184 -24.29 -9.24 16.63
CA TYR A 184 -25.58 -9.83 17.02
C TYR A 184 -25.41 -10.74 18.24
N PRO A 185 -26.21 -10.56 19.31
CA PRO A 185 -26.15 -11.43 20.46
C PRO A 185 -26.43 -12.88 20.03
N LYS A 186 -25.46 -13.75 20.31
CA LYS A 186 -25.42 -15.18 19.93
C LYS A 186 -26.73 -15.97 20.13
N PRO A 187 -27.63 -15.67 21.10
CA PRO A 187 -28.90 -16.39 21.25
C PRO A 187 -29.91 -16.14 20.13
N LEU A 188 -30.00 -14.92 19.58
CA LEU A 188 -31.02 -14.60 18.54
C LEU A 188 -30.72 -15.26 17.19
N ILE A 189 -29.45 -15.52 16.87
CA ILE A 189 -29.03 -16.10 15.59
C ILE A 189 -29.46 -17.59 15.48
N LYS A 190 -29.50 -18.32 16.60
CA LYS A 190 -29.83 -19.76 16.62
C LYS A 190 -31.30 -20.06 16.30
N GLU A 191 -32.23 -19.20 16.73
CA GLU A 191 -33.67 -19.42 16.48
C GLU A 191 -34.16 -18.84 15.15
N LEU A 192 -33.56 -17.73 14.67
CA LEU A 192 -34.01 -17.04 13.45
C LEU A 192 -33.39 -17.58 12.14
N ILE A 193 -32.27 -18.32 12.21
CA ILE A 193 -31.58 -18.83 11.01
C ILE A 193 -31.25 -20.32 11.17
N PRO A 194 -32.23 -21.24 11.00
CA PRO A 194 -32.01 -22.66 11.25
C PRO A 194 -31.18 -23.40 10.18
N LYS A 195 -30.68 -22.72 9.14
CA LYS A 195 -30.05 -23.36 7.95
C LYS A 195 -28.97 -22.55 7.23
N SER A 196 -28.25 -21.63 7.88
CA SER A 196 -27.03 -21.10 7.25
C SER A 196 -25.86 -22.02 7.56
N PRO A 197 -25.15 -22.62 6.58
CA PRO A 197 -23.93 -23.37 6.85
C PRO A 197 -22.77 -22.48 7.35
N LEU A 198 -22.95 -21.16 7.32
CA LEU A 198 -21.96 -20.15 7.71
C LEU A 198 -22.25 -19.71 9.15
N TYR A 199 -21.54 -20.26 10.14
CA TYR A 199 -21.80 -20.03 11.58
C TYR A 199 -20.73 -19.21 12.30
N THR A 200 -19.69 -18.73 11.61
CA THR A 200 -18.64 -17.82 12.13
C THR A 200 -18.31 -16.71 11.12
N ASP A 201 -17.47 -15.72 11.45
CA ASP A 201 -16.95 -14.85 10.37
C ASP A 201 -16.17 -15.76 9.41
N GLU A 202 -16.68 -15.89 8.18
CA GLU A 202 -16.15 -16.78 7.15
C GLU A 202 -15.85 -15.96 5.90
N ILE A 203 -14.73 -16.28 5.26
CA ILE A 203 -14.34 -15.73 3.97
C ILE A 203 -15.11 -16.46 2.87
N ALA A 204 -15.73 -15.69 2.01
CA ALA A 204 -16.47 -16.18 0.85
C ALA A 204 -16.15 -15.31 -0.38
N PHE A 205 -16.54 -15.81 -1.55
CA PHE A 205 -16.32 -15.12 -2.82
C PHE A 205 -17.63 -14.95 -3.58
N THR A 206 -17.78 -13.81 -4.25
CA THR A 206 -18.81 -13.60 -5.26
C THR A 206 -18.19 -12.90 -6.47
N ALA A 207 -18.75 -13.15 -7.65
CA ALA A 207 -18.24 -12.62 -8.91
C ALA A 207 -19.34 -11.99 -9.76
N ARG A 208 -18.93 -11.12 -10.67
CA ARG A 208 -19.76 -10.51 -11.72
C ARG A 208 -19.03 -10.59 -13.06
N ILE A 209 -19.76 -10.46 -14.16
CA ILE A 209 -19.19 -10.59 -15.51
C ILE A 209 -18.54 -9.27 -15.95
N THR A 210 -19.19 -8.14 -15.67
CA THR A 210 -18.68 -6.79 -15.93
C THR A 210 -18.84 -5.90 -14.70
N VAL A 211 -18.13 -4.77 -14.67
CA VAL A 211 -18.24 -3.78 -13.57
C VAL A 211 -19.66 -3.20 -13.44
N ALA A 212 -20.44 -3.22 -14.52
CA ALA A 212 -21.83 -2.75 -14.52
C ALA A 212 -22.82 -3.78 -13.95
N ASP A 213 -22.43 -5.06 -13.88
CA ASP A 213 -23.31 -6.13 -13.41
C ASP A 213 -23.40 -6.18 -11.89
N ILE A 214 -24.53 -6.70 -11.39
CA ILE A 214 -24.67 -7.08 -9.99
C ILE A 214 -23.83 -8.33 -9.68
N PHE A 215 -23.36 -8.44 -8.44
CA PHE A 215 -22.67 -9.63 -7.96
C PHE A 215 -23.61 -10.84 -7.93
N GLY A 216 -23.08 -11.97 -8.41
CA GLY A 216 -23.74 -13.26 -8.43
C GLY A 216 -23.84 -13.92 -7.04
N PRO A 217 -24.20 -15.21 -7.00
CA PRO A 217 -24.28 -15.94 -5.74
C PRO A 217 -22.92 -16.02 -5.03
N VAL A 218 -22.98 -16.10 -3.71
CA VAL A 218 -21.80 -16.28 -2.85
C VAL A 218 -21.38 -17.74 -2.84
N SER A 219 -20.08 -17.97 -2.94
CA SER A 219 -19.41 -19.27 -2.85
C SER A 219 -18.49 -19.31 -1.64
N ASN A 220 -18.54 -20.38 -0.86
CA ASN A 220 -17.68 -20.53 0.33
C ASN A 220 -16.22 -20.84 -0.10
N ALA A 221 -15.25 -20.42 0.70
CA ALA A 221 -13.82 -20.70 0.55
C ALA A 221 -13.33 -21.67 1.64
N PRO A 222 -13.70 -22.96 1.61
CA PRO A 222 -13.51 -23.87 2.74
C PRO A 222 -12.04 -24.10 3.11
N THR A 223 -11.09 -23.93 2.18
CA THR A 223 -9.65 -24.04 2.50
C THR A 223 -9.12 -22.83 3.28
N LEU A 224 -9.75 -21.67 3.14
CA LEU A 224 -9.41 -20.47 3.88
C LEU A 224 -10.05 -20.46 5.26
N ASN A 225 -11.23 -21.05 5.42
CA ASN A 225 -12.00 -20.99 6.66
C ASN A 225 -11.60 -22.08 7.67
N SER A 226 -11.84 -21.78 8.94
CA SER A 226 -11.52 -22.60 10.09
C SER A 226 -12.72 -22.65 11.06
N ARG A 227 -12.52 -23.25 12.25
CA ARG A 227 -13.51 -23.18 13.34
C ARG A 227 -13.47 -21.85 14.11
N SER A 228 -12.47 -21.02 13.83
CA SER A 228 -12.28 -19.73 14.45
C SER A 228 -12.89 -18.62 13.57
N ILE A 229 -12.61 -17.36 13.87
CA ILE A 229 -13.07 -16.18 13.15
C ILE A 229 -12.06 -15.87 12.03
N ASP A 230 -12.50 -15.98 10.78
CA ASP A 230 -11.69 -15.70 9.59
C ASP A 230 -12.26 -14.50 8.83
N THR A 231 -11.47 -13.43 8.74
CA THR A 231 -12.04 -12.12 8.44
C THR A 231 -11.05 -11.15 7.83
N ASP A 232 -11.52 -9.95 7.48
CA ASP A 232 -10.76 -8.88 6.83
C ASP A 232 -9.94 -9.36 5.61
N PRO A 233 -10.58 -9.97 4.59
CA PRO A 233 -9.87 -10.44 3.42
C PRO A 233 -9.32 -9.26 2.61
N PHE A 234 -8.07 -9.40 2.17
CA PHE A 234 -7.40 -8.55 1.22
C PHE A 234 -6.88 -9.40 0.08
N LEU A 235 -7.52 -9.27 -1.08
CA LEU A 235 -7.18 -10.01 -2.29
C LEU A 235 -6.23 -9.15 -3.13
N ILE A 236 -5.11 -9.73 -3.56
CA ILE A 236 -4.22 -9.06 -4.52
C ILE A 236 -4.95 -8.90 -5.86
N SER A 237 -4.57 -7.88 -6.63
CA SER A 237 -5.13 -7.48 -7.92
C SER A 237 -5.33 -8.64 -8.92
N ASP A 238 -4.40 -9.59 -8.93
CA ASP A 238 -4.43 -10.77 -9.80
C ASP A 238 -5.43 -11.84 -9.33
N GLY A 239 -5.93 -11.75 -8.10
CA GLY A 239 -6.82 -12.71 -7.48
C GLY A 239 -6.15 -14.03 -7.08
N LEU A 240 -4.82 -14.11 -7.09
CA LEU A 240 -4.07 -15.35 -6.85
C LEU A 240 -3.50 -15.44 -5.43
N THR A 241 -3.38 -14.31 -4.73
CA THR A 241 -2.94 -14.27 -3.33
C THR A 241 -3.95 -13.53 -2.47
N ILE A 242 -4.22 -14.06 -1.29
CA ILE A 242 -5.09 -13.42 -0.29
C ILE A 242 -4.34 -13.30 1.04
N TYR A 243 -4.47 -12.13 1.66
CA TYR A 243 -4.10 -11.87 3.06
C TYR A 243 -5.38 -11.69 3.86
N PHE A 244 -5.43 -12.17 5.09
CA PHE A 244 -6.63 -12.02 5.93
C PHE A 244 -6.28 -12.17 7.41
N ALA A 245 -7.17 -11.71 8.28
CA ALA A 245 -7.02 -11.84 9.72
C ALA A 245 -7.71 -13.11 10.25
N SER A 246 -7.06 -13.82 11.16
CA SER A 246 -7.62 -15.02 11.80
C SER A 246 -7.10 -15.21 13.23
N ASP A 247 -7.96 -15.73 14.11
CA ASP A 247 -7.66 -16.20 15.46
C ASP A 247 -7.57 -17.75 15.53
N ARG A 248 -7.18 -18.41 14.42
CA ARG A 248 -7.06 -19.88 14.36
C ARG A 248 -5.93 -20.48 15.22
N ASP A 249 -4.86 -19.74 15.46
CA ASP A 249 -3.65 -20.23 16.15
C ASP A 249 -3.48 -19.68 17.57
N ALA A 250 -4.33 -18.74 18.01
CA ALA A 250 -4.24 -18.07 19.30
C ALA A 250 -5.57 -17.38 19.68
N ASN A 251 -5.66 -16.80 20.89
CA ASN A 251 -6.80 -15.96 21.30
C ASN A 251 -6.76 -14.53 20.73
N ASN A 252 -5.78 -14.20 19.88
CA ASN A 252 -5.65 -12.91 19.19
C ASN A 252 -5.68 -13.10 17.68
N PHE A 253 -6.15 -12.10 16.95
CA PHE A 253 -6.09 -12.07 15.50
C PHE A 253 -4.66 -11.86 14.99
N ASN A 254 -4.27 -12.66 14.01
CA ASN A 254 -3.00 -12.55 13.29
C ASN A 254 -3.25 -12.52 11.79
N ILE A 255 -2.26 -12.06 11.02
CA ILE A 255 -2.36 -12.01 9.55
C ILE A 255 -1.87 -13.34 8.95
N PHE A 256 -2.71 -13.90 8.09
CA PHE A 256 -2.45 -15.12 7.33
C PHE A 256 -2.39 -14.80 5.84
N LYS A 257 -1.64 -15.62 5.11
CA LYS A 257 -1.51 -15.58 3.65
C LYS A 257 -1.89 -16.93 3.06
N ALA A 258 -2.59 -16.92 1.94
CA ALA A 258 -2.78 -18.11 1.10
C ALA A 258 -2.65 -17.73 -0.38
N SER A 259 -2.27 -18.70 -1.21
CA SER A 259 -2.09 -18.50 -2.65
C SER A 259 -2.73 -19.61 -3.47
N ARG A 260 -2.97 -19.36 -4.75
CA ARG A 260 -3.47 -20.36 -5.70
C ARG A 260 -2.83 -20.17 -7.07
N PRO A 261 -2.68 -21.24 -7.87
CA PRO A 261 -2.09 -21.12 -9.21
C PRO A 261 -2.95 -20.34 -10.19
N THR A 262 -4.28 -20.52 -10.14
CA THR A 262 -5.24 -19.81 -11.00
C THR A 262 -6.45 -19.31 -10.21
N ARG A 263 -7.24 -18.40 -10.80
CA ARG A 263 -8.44 -17.84 -10.15
C ARG A 263 -9.58 -18.84 -9.93
N THR A 264 -9.51 -20.01 -10.57
CA THR A 264 -10.50 -21.08 -10.41
C THR A 264 -10.04 -22.18 -9.47
N ASP A 265 -8.74 -22.22 -9.16
CA ASP A 265 -8.19 -23.19 -8.21
C ASP A 265 -8.55 -22.82 -6.76
N GLN A 266 -8.47 -23.83 -5.90
CA GLN A 266 -8.54 -23.63 -4.46
C GLN A 266 -7.26 -22.93 -3.97
N PHE A 267 -7.43 -22.09 -2.95
CA PHE A 267 -6.29 -21.56 -2.20
C PHE A 267 -5.57 -22.68 -1.45
N SER A 268 -4.25 -22.54 -1.33
CA SER A 268 -3.39 -23.30 -0.45
C SER A 268 -3.88 -23.20 1.00
N TYR A 269 -3.38 -24.09 1.85
CA TYR A 269 -3.59 -23.93 3.29
C TYR A 269 -3.00 -22.59 3.73
N PRO A 270 -3.71 -21.79 4.54
CA PRO A 270 -3.18 -20.48 4.93
C PRO A 270 -2.04 -20.58 5.93
N GLU A 271 -1.02 -19.76 5.72
CA GLU A 271 0.19 -19.68 6.52
C GLU A 271 0.19 -18.38 7.33
N ARG A 272 0.53 -18.46 8.61
CA ARG A 272 0.66 -17.29 9.49
C ARG A 272 1.92 -16.51 9.14
N ILE A 273 1.82 -15.19 9.04
CA ILE A 273 2.98 -14.32 8.81
C ILE A 273 3.56 -13.88 10.16
N THR A 274 4.51 -14.65 10.67
CA THR A 274 5.06 -14.47 12.03
C THR A 274 5.83 -13.16 12.20
N ASP A 275 6.42 -12.64 11.12
CA ASP A 275 7.20 -11.41 11.14
C ASP A 275 6.37 -10.15 11.46
N LEU A 276 5.04 -10.23 11.28
CA LEU A 276 4.13 -9.11 11.55
C LEU A 276 3.61 -9.07 13.00
N GLU A 277 3.92 -10.08 13.80
CA GLU A 277 3.33 -10.25 15.13
C GLU A 277 3.72 -9.14 16.11
N ILE A 278 2.72 -8.65 16.84
CA ILE A 278 2.91 -7.68 17.92
C ILE A 278 2.28 -8.27 19.19
N PRO A 279 3.08 -8.67 20.19
CA PRO A 279 2.56 -9.27 21.42
C PRO A 279 1.53 -8.37 22.12
N GLY A 280 0.36 -8.93 22.46
CA GLY A 280 -0.72 -8.18 23.12
C GLY A 280 -1.59 -7.34 22.18
N PHE A 281 -1.48 -7.55 20.86
CA PHE A 281 -2.32 -6.90 19.86
C PHE A 281 -3.07 -7.93 19.01
N ASP A 282 -4.23 -7.50 18.51
CA ASP A 282 -4.97 -8.08 17.40
C ASP A 282 -4.54 -7.38 16.11
N LEU A 283 -4.17 -8.17 15.10
CA LEU A 283 -3.76 -7.68 13.79
C LEU A 283 -4.87 -7.92 12.77
N ARG A 284 -5.36 -6.84 12.16
CA ARG A 284 -6.59 -6.81 11.36
C ARG A 284 -6.39 -6.01 10.08
N CYS A 285 -7.35 -6.10 9.16
CA CYS A 285 -7.44 -5.23 7.99
C CYS A 285 -6.12 -5.10 7.19
N PRO A 286 -5.49 -6.22 6.75
CA PRO A 286 -4.27 -6.13 5.96
C PRO A 286 -4.53 -5.41 4.64
N CYS A 287 -3.55 -4.64 4.17
CA CYS A 287 -3.55 -3.99 2.87
C CYS A 287 -2.12 -3.96 2.32
N LEU A 288 -1.89 -4.61 1.19
CA LEU A 288 -0.59 -4.63 0.53
C LEU A 288 -0.48 -3.48 -0.48
N SER A 289 0.71 -2.90 -0.62
CA SER A 289 1.04 -2.03 -1.74
C SER A 289 1.01 -2.79 -3.06
N SER A 290 0.79 -2.08 -4.16
CA SER A 290 0.67 -2.67 -5.50
C SER A 290 1.95 -3.36 -5.99
N ASP A 291 3.11 -2.93 -5.50
CA ASP A 291 4.42 -3.57 -5.74
C ASP A 291 4.69 -4.79 -4.85
N GLY A 292 3.79 -5.08 -3.90
CA GLY A 292 3.93 -6.18 -2.95
C GLY A 292 4.97 -5.97 -1.85
N LYS A 293 5.61 -4.79 -1.78
CA LYS A 293 6.78 -4.55 -0.90
C LYS A 293 6.44 -3.94 0.45
N THR A 294 5.22 -3.43 0.66
CA THR A 294 4.80 -2.83 1.93
C THR A 294 3.42 -3.35 2.29
N ILE A 295 3.26 -3.86 3.51
CA ILE A 295 1.95 -4.19 4.09
C ILE A 295 1.58 -3.17 5.15
N TYR A 296 0.36 -2.68 5.08
CA TYR A 296 -0.29 -1.85 6.09
C TYR A 296 -1.35 -2.71 6.78
N PHE A 297 -1.54 -2.52 8.09
CA PHE A 297 -2.55 -3.26 8.83
C PHE A 297 -2.96 -2.50 10.08
N GLU A 298 -4.12 -2.84 10.61
CA GLU A 298 -4.62 -2.36 11.88
C GLU A 298 -4.03 -3.21 13.01
N ALA A 299 -3.49 -2.56 14.04
CA ALA A 299 -3.07 -3.21 15.28
C ALA A 299 -3.87 -2.65 16.45
N GLN A 300 -4.67 -3.51 17.09
CA GLN A 300 -5.52 -3.15 18.22
C GLN A 300 -5.01 -3.80 19.50
N GLN A 301 -4.75 -3.01 20.54
CA GLN A 301 -4.30 -3.55 21.82
C GLN A 301 -5.41 -4.37 22.49
N THR A 302 -5.09 -5.60 22.94
CA THR A 302 -6.08 -6.55 23.50
C THR A 302 -6.32 -6.38 25.01
N SER A 303 -5.54 -5.53 25.69
CA SER A 303 -5.66 -5.26 27.13
C SER A 303 -5.38 -3.80 27.48
N GLY A 304 -6.15 -3.21 28.39
CA GLY A 304 -6.00 -1.82 28.85
C GLY A 304 -7.35 -1.13 29.08
N THR A 305 -7.36 -0.01 29.81
CA THR A 305 -8.59 0.77 30.12
C THR A 305 -9.10 1.61 28.94
N ALA A 306 -8.26 1.81 27.91
CA ALA A 306 -8.64 2.34 26.61
C ALA A 306 -7.94 1.49 25.54
N THR A 307 -8.69 0.72 24.75
CA THR A 307 -8.15 -0.09 23.65
C THR A 307 -7.72 0.85 22.52
N LYS A 308 -6.43 1.20 22.46
CA LYS A 308 -5.87 1.97 21.35
C LYS A 308 -5.77 1.08 20.11
N CYS A 309 -6.15 1.65 18.97
CA CYS A 309 -6.09 1.01 17.66
C CYS A 309 -5.35 1.94 16.71
N ASP A 310 -4.24 1.49 16.15
CA ASP A 310 -3.41 2.28 15.22
C ASP A 310 -3.11 1.49 13.95
N ILE A 311 -2.85 2.21 12.86
CA ILE A 311 -2.32 1.62 11.63
C ILE A 311 -0.81 1.43 11.78
N TYR A 312 -0.37 0.21 11.53
CA TYR A 312 1.04 -0.18 11.44
C TYR A 312 1.38 -0.52 10.00
N TYR A 313 2.67 -0.54 9.70
CA TYR A 313 3.17 -1.00 8.43
C TYR A 313 4.47 -1.80 8.60
N SER A 314 4.76 -2.66 7.62
CA SER A 314 6.03 -3.37 7.49
C SER A 314 6.45 -3.45 6.03
N ARG A 315 7.75 -3.49 5.78
CA ARG A 315 8.36 -3.62 4.45
C ARG A 315 8.93 -5.01 4.25
N LEU A 316 8.76 -5.54 3.05
CA LEU A 316 9.40 -6.77 2.62
C LEU A 316 10.90 -6.52 2.55
N LEU A 317 11.68 -7.32 3.29
CA LEU A 317 13.12 -7.28 3.27
C LEU A 317 13.59 -8.02 2.02
N GLU A 318 14.24 -7.31 1.12
CA GLU A 318 14.95 -7.95 0.01
C GLU A 318 16.14 -8.73 0.60
N GLU A 319 16.34 -9.97 0.14
CA GLU A 319 17.53 -10.75 0.45
C GLU A 319 18.80 -9.89 0.25
N PRO A 320 19.81 -9.95 1.14
CA PRO A 320 20.97 -9.05 1.08
C PRO A 320 21.67 -9.00 -0.29
N VAL A 321 21.69 -10.13 -1.01
CA VAL A 321 22.25 -10.24 -2.37
C VAL A 321 21.38 -9.54 -3.42
N SER A 322 20.05 -9.63 -3.30
CA SER A 322 19.11 -8.91 -4.15
C SER A 322 19.22 -7.41 -3.91
N LEU A 323 19.28 -6.98 -2.65
CA LEU A 323 19.48 -5.58 -2.27
C LEU A 323 20.78 -5.03 -2.86
N ALA A 324 21.89 -5.77 -2.74
CA ALA A 324 23.16 -5.38 -3.33
C ALA A 324 23.06 -5.21 -4.86
N SER A 325 22.39 -6.15 -5.53
CA SER A 325 22.18 -6.10 -6.99
C SER A 325 21.34 -4.89 -7.42
N HIS A 326 20.28 -4.60 -6.67
CA HIS A 326 19.42 -3.43 -6.91
C HIS A 326 20.19 -2.11 -6.67
N LEU A 327 20.93 -2.01 -5.57
CA LEU A 327 21.77 -0.84 -5.29
C LEU A 327 22.83 -0.62 -6.37
N MET A 328 23.46 -1.67 -6.88
CA MET A 328 24.41 -1.58 -8.00
C MET A 328 23.74 -1.09 -9.28
N ALA A 329 22.55 -1.59 -9.61
CA ALA A 329 21.78 -1.13 -10.77
C ALA A 329 21.38 0.35 -10.64
N HIS A 330 20.92 0.77 -9.46
CA HIS A 330 20.59 2.16 -9.18
C HIS A 330 21.83 3.07 -9.30
N ALA A 331 22.95 2.65 -8.70
CA ALA A 331 24.21 3.38 -8.80
C ALA A 331 24.69 3.52 -10.25
N ALA A 332 24.50 2.50 -11.10
CA ALA A 332 24.82 2.57 -12.53
C ALA A 332 23.97 3.63 -13.25
N ILE A 333 22.66 3.67 -13.00
CA ILE A 333 21.75 4.68 -13.57
C ILE A 333 22.16 6.09 -13.15
N GLU A 334 22.46 6.31 -11.88
CA GLU A 334 22.91 7.63 -11.39
C GLU A 334 24.27 8.01 -11.98
N LYS A 335 25.16 7.05 -12.18
CA LYS A 335 26.45 7.26 -12.84
C LYS A 335 26.27 7.66 -14.30
N ASP A 336 25.35 7.03 -15.03
CA ASP A 336 25.02 7.38 -16.42
C ASP A 336 24.46 8.81 -16.52
N LYS A 337 23.56 9.19 -15.59
CA LYS A 337 23.04 10.57 -15.50
C LYS A 337 24.16 11.57 -15.24
N ALA A 338 25.05 11.27 -14.30
CA ALA A 338 26.19 12.12 -13.98
C ALA A 338 27.16 12.25 -15.17
N SER A 339 27.44 11.15 -15.88
CA SER A 339 28.28 11.16 -17.08
C SER A 339 27.66 11.97 -18.22
N ALA A 340 26.35 11.88 -18.43
CA ALA A 340 25.65 12.72 -19.42
C ALA A 340 25.69 14.21 -19.04
N ALA A 341 25.51 14.54 -17.76
CA ALA A 341 25.61 15.91 -17.27
C ALA A 341 27.05 16.47 -17.44
N LEU A 342 28.07 15.64 -17.21
CA LEU A 342 29.46 16.01 -17.42
C LEU A 342 29.78 16.26 -18.90
N ALA A 343 29.33 15.39 -19.81
CA ALA A 343 29.51 15.59 -21.25
C ALA A 343 28.90 16.93 -21.71
N ASN A 344 27.68 17.25 -21.25
CA ASN A 344 27.04 18.54 -21.54
C ASN A 344 27.85 19.73 -21.00
N ALA A 345 28.43 19.61 -19.79
CA ALA A 345 29.27 20.66 -19.22
C ALA A 345 30.53 20.91 -20.08
N GLN A 346 31.19 19.84 -20.53
CA GLN A 346 32.36 19.91 -21.41
C GLN A 346 32.04 20.55 -22.77
N ASP A 347 30.87 20.25 -23.34
CA ASP A 347 30.40 20.92 -24.56
C ASP A 347 30.23 22.44 -24.37
N TYR A 348 29.68 22.86 -23.22
CA TYR A 348 29.60 24.29 -22.89
C TYR A 348 30.98 24.94 -22.72
N GLU A 349 31.94 24.25 -22.12
CA GLU A 349 33.32 24.74 -22.00
C GLU A 349 33.98 24.88 -23.38
N HIS A 350 33.82 23.88 -24.25
CA HIS A 350 34.32 23.90 -25.62
C HIS A 350 33.71 25.06 -26.42
N GLN A 351 32.40 25.24 -26.33
CA GLN A 351 31.70 26.34 -26.98
C GLN A 351 32.14 27.71 -26.43
N ALA A 352 32.33 27.83 -25.11
CA ALA A 352 32.85 29.05 -24.49
C ALA A 352 34.26 29.39 -25.00
N MET A 353 35.11 28.37 -25.21
CA MET A 353 36.44 28.54 -25.79
C MET A 353 36.40 28.99 -27.25
N ILE A 354 35.56 28.37 -28.07
CA ILE A 354 35.35 28.79 -29.47
C ILE A 354 34.87 30.24 -29.51
N ASN A 355 33.88 30.60 -28.70
CA ASN A 355 33.31 31.95 -28.65
C ASN A 355 34.37 32.98 -28.21
N LEU A 356 35.18 32.65 -27.20
CA LEU A 356 36.28 33.50 -26.75
C LEU A 356 37.32 33.69 -27.85
N ASN A 357 37.75 32.61 -28.51
CA ASN A 357 38.73 32.69 -29.60
C ASN A 357 38.20 33.50 -30.79
N THR A 358 36.93 33.30 -31.16
CA THR A 358 36.26 34.07 -32.23
C THR A 358 36.21 35.56 -31.90
N ALA A 359 35.82 35.90 -30.67
CA ALA A 359 35.77 37.29 -30.22
C ALA A 359 37.16 37.96 -30.25
N LEU A 360 38.21 37.26 -29.80
CA LEU A 360 39.59 37.78 -29.80
C LEU A 360 40.16 38.03 -31.20
N ASN A 361 39.72 37.27 -32.20
CA ASN A 361 40.15 37.42 -33.59
C ASN A 361 39.28 38.40 -34.40
N THR A 362 38.27 39.03 -33.78
CA THR A 362 37.38 40.00 -34.44
C THR A 362 38.03 41.40 -34.44
N PRO A 363 38.37 42.00 -35.60
CA PRO A 363 39.19 43.24 -35.68
C PRO A 363 38.61 44.47 -34.98
N ALA A 364 37.28 44.55 -34.88
CA ALA A 364 36.57 45.67 -34.24
C ALA A 364 36.34 45.47 -32.73
N TYR A 365 36.64 44.27 -32.18
CA TYR A 365 36.37 43.94 -30.79
C TYR A 365 37.61 44.18 -29.92
N ARG A 366 37.57 45.17 -29.04
CA ARG A 366 38.61 45.43 -28.03
C ARG A 366 38.06 45.23 -26.61
N PRO A 367 38.14 44.01 -26.05
CA PRO A 367 37.68 43.77 -24.69
C PRO A 367 38.58 44.50 -23.68
N SER A 368 38.01 44.94 -22.56
CA SER A 368 38.81 45.48 -21.47
C SER A 368 39.74 44.40 -20.89
N PHE A 369 40.92 44.80 -20.41
CA PHE A 369 41.86 43.90 -19.72
C PHE A 369 41.19 43.12 -18.58
N LYS A 370 40.32 43.81 -17.81
CA LYS A 370 39.56 43.23 -16.70
C LYS A 370 38.60 42.12 -17.16
N SER A 371 37.92 42.32 -18.28
CA SER A 371 37.00 41.31 -18.85
C SER A 371 37.76 40.08 -19.34
N LEU A 372 38.90 40.29 -20.00
CA LEU A 372 39.72 39.20 -20.55
C LEU A 372 40.39 38.36 -19.45
N LEU A 373 40.90 39.01 -18.39
CA LEU A 373 41.46 38.35 -17.23
C LEU A 373 40.40 37.53 -16.48
N LYS A 374 39.20 38.08 -16.29
CA LYS A 374 38.08 37.37 -15.64
C LYS A 374 37.69 36.10 -16.39
N THR A 375 37.54 36.17 -17.72
CA THR A 375 37.17 34.99 -18.52
C THR A 375 38.25 33.91 -18.52
N ARG A 376 39.53 34.30 -18.60
CA ARG A 376 40.65 33.34 -18.50
C ARG A 376 40.71 32.64 -17.14
N ILE A 377 40.49 33.37 -16.05
CA ILE A 377 40.46 32.78 -14.70
C ILE A 377 39.31 31.78 -14.57
N LEU A 378 38.11 32.14 -15.02
CA LEU A 378 36.94 31.25 -14.93
C LEU A 378 37.12 29.95 -15.70
N LEU A 379 37.72 30.03 -16.91
CA LEU A 379 38.00 28.85 -17.72
C LEU A 379 39.11 27.97 -17.12
N SER A 380 40.21 28.58 -16.63
CA SER A 380 41.26 27.82 -15.94
C SER A 380 40.74 27.14 -14.67
N LEU A 381 39.83 27.78 -13.94
CA LEU A 381 39.19 27.21 -12.75
C LEU A 381 38.25 26.05 -13.08
N SER A 382 37.53 26.09 -14.21
CA SER A 382 36.66 24.97 -14.58
C SER A 382 37.46 23.76 -15.05
N ILE A 383 38.52 23.95 -15.85
CA ILE A 383 39.46 22.88 -16.26
C ILE A 383 40.15 22.23 -15.05
N LEU A 384 40.56 23.02 -14.05
CA LEU A 384 41.18 22.50 -12.83
C LEU A 384 40.19 21.70 -11.95
N ARG A 385 38.90 22.05 -12.02
CA ARG A 385 37.84 21.35 -11.29
C ARG A 385 37.58 19.96 -11.89
N ASP A 386 37.62 19.82 -13.20
CA ASP A 386 37.47 18.53 -13.88
C ASP A 386 38.62 17.57 -13.53
N LYS A 387 39.86 18.08 -13.49
CA LYS A 387 41.03 17.27 -13.17
C LYS A 387 41.03 16.72 -11.73
N THR A 388 40.58 17.52 -10.76
CA THR A 388 40.50 17.09 -9.35
C THR A 388 39.36 16.09 -9.11
N ALA A 389 38.27 16.18 -9.87
CA ALA A 389 37.19 15.20 -9.83
C ALA A 389 37.65 13.82 -10.35
N ASP A 390 38.44 13.79 -11.43
CA ASP A 390 38.97 12.55 -12.02
C ASP A 390 39.97 11.84 -11.10
N GLU A 391 40.89 12.59 -10.47
CA GLU A 391 41.84 12.05 -9.47
C GLU A 391 41.12 11.44 -8.25
N THR A 392 40.03 12.06 -7.79
CA THR A 392 39.24 11.58 -6.65
C THR A 392 38.48 10.30 -7.00
N LEU A 393 37.90 10.23 -8.21
CA LEU A 393 37.21 9.05 -8.72
C LEU A 393 38.17 7.87 -8.91
N GLN A 394 39.35 8.12 -9.48
CA GLN A 394 40.36 7.09 -9.71
C GLN A 394 40.88 6.49 -8.39
N LYS A 395 41.04 7.32 -7.36
CA LYS A 395 41.39 6.87 -6.02
C LYS A 395 40.30 5.97 -5.42
N ALA A 396 39.03 6.36 -5.52
CA ALA A 396 37.91 5.56 -5.02
C ALA A 396 37.78 4.20 -5.72
N ILE A 397 38.00 4.14 -7.04
CA ILE A 397 38.04 2.89 -7.81
C ILE A 397 39.18 1.99 -7.33
N THR A 398 40.37 2.56 -7.15
CA THR A 398 41.55 1.82 -6.66
C THR A 398 41.33 1.25 -5.25
N ASP A 399 40.69 2.02 -4.36
CA ASP A 399 40.39 1.60 -3.00
C ASP A 399 39.33 0.48 -2.97
N LEU A 400 38.32 0.54 -3.85
CA LEU A 400 37.34 -0.52 -4.04
C LEU A 400 37.98 -1.81 -4.60
N GLU A 401 38.81 -1.73 -5.63
CA GLU A 401 39.53 -2.89 -6.19
C GLU A 401 40.44 -3.56 -5.15
N LYS A 402 41.09 -2.78 -4.29
CA LYS A 402 41.87 -3.32 -3.15
C LYS A 402 40.98 -4.01 -2.13
N ALA A 403 39.81 -3.45 -1.81
CA ALA A 403 38.87 -4.07 -0.90
C ALA A 403 38.35 -5.41 -1.46
N PHE A 404 38.08 -5.49 -2.77
CA PHE A 404 37.68 -6.73 -3.45
C PHE A 404 38.77 -7.81 -3.43
N ASN A 405 40.04 -7.44 -3.60
CA ASN A 405 41.16 -8.38 -3.60
C ASN A 405 41.59 -8.87 -2.20
N CYS A 406 41.01 -8.31 -1.13
CA CYS A 406 41.29 -8.69 0.26
C CYS A 406 40.20 -9.59 0.88
N ILE A 407 39.16 -9.94 0.13
CA ILE A 407 38.13 -10.89 0.55
C ILE A 407 38.64 -12.30 0.18
N PRO A 408 38.89 -13.19 1.17
CA PRO A 408 39.49 -14.51 0.95
C PRO A 408 38.59 -15.48 0.18
#